data_AF-A0A149S8C0-F1
#
_entry.id   AF-A0A149S8C0-F1
#
_cell.length_a   1.000
_cell.length_b   1.000
_cell.length_c   1.000
_cell.angle_alpha   90.00
_cell.angle_beta   90.00
_cell.angle_gamma   90.00
#
_symmetry.space_group_name_H-M   'P 1'
#
loop_
_entity.id
_entity.type
_entity.pdbx_description
1 polymer ?
#
loop_
_entity_poly.entity_id
_entity_poly.type
_entity_poly.pdbx_seq_one_letter_code
_entity_poly.pdbx_strand_id
1 'polypeptide(L)'
;MLTESYLDTGNRGSFAQAGKVATLGAGLRTWAQHAAVPLAVTRDEVEPLFRALAERAAQSGVCGEGTMPSPELTHDADLHLETVCGKTIRKIRKQDGIASFMLPVGVTQVRLVSRASRPCDVEGPFVDDRRMLGVLIGDVMMQEGNLPARSITQPTQNSAWPGWHAPEPNGARWTDGYALLEVPSTLPHALRVLTVKILSAGPYVCEDKSVPQYRVND
;
A
#
# COMPACT_ATOMS: atom_id res chain seq x y z
N MET A 1 55.99 -0.31 -25.67
CA MET A 1 54.58 -0.71 -25.81
C MET A 1 54.39 -1.98 -25.01
N LEU A 2 53.67 -1.91 -23.88
CA LEU A 2 53.31 -3.07 -23.08
C LEU A 2 51.91 -3.48 -23.50
N THR A 3 51.80 -4.57 -24.26
CA THR A 3 50.50 -5.17 -24.59
C THR A 3 50.34 -6.39 -23.70
N GLU A 4 49.41 -6.31 -22.75
CA GLU A 4 49.07 -7.46 -21.91
C GLU A 4 48.31 -8.50 -22.76
N SER A 5 48.69 -9.77 -22.63
CA SER A 5 48.06 -10.88 -23.32
C SER A 5 46.84 -11.35 -22.52
N TYR A 6 45.64 -11.18 -23.09
CA TYR A 6 44.39 -11.64 -22.48
C TYR A 6 44.19 -13.15 -22.67
N LEU A 7 43.95 -13.88 -21.58
CA LEU A 7 43.57 -15.31 -21.62
C LEU A 7 42.06 -15.43 -21.76
N ASP A 8 41.60 -15.88 -22.92
CA ASP A 8 40.20 -16.11 -23.25
C ASP A 8 39.64 -17.29 -22.45
N THR A 9 38.74 -17.02 -21.50
CA THR A 9 38.09 -18.03 -20.64
C THR A 9 36.70 -18.42 -21.16
N GLY A 10 36.43 -18.24 -22.46
CA GLY A 10 35.15 -18.56 -23.09
C GLY A 10 34.14 -17.41 -23.08
N ASN A 11 34.56 -16.22 -22.67
CA ASN A 11 33.79 -14.98 -22.66
C ASN A 11 34.04 -14.09 -23.90
N ARG A 12 34.93 -14.49 -24.83
CA ARG A 12 35.17 -13.74 -26.07
C ARG A 12 33.90 -13.49 -26.90
N GLY A 13 32.95 -14.42 -26.89
CA GLY A 13 31.67 -14.28 -27.61
C GLY A 13 30.80 -13.12 -27.11
N SER A 14 30.90 -12.74 -25.83
CA SER A 14 30.15 -11.60 -25.27
C SER A 14 30.77 -10.24 -25.60
N PHE A 15 32.01 -10.20 -26.10
CA PHE A 15 32.69 -8.96 -26.52
C PHE A 15 32.57 -8.69 -28.03
N ALA A 16 32.19 -9.68 -28.83
CA ALA A 16 31.95 -9.53 -30.26
C ALA A 16 30.52 -9.07 -30.52
N GLN A 17 30.24 -7.78 -30.32
CA GLN A 17 28.94 -7.21 -30.61
C GLN A 17 28.97 -6.42 -31.92
N ALA A 18 28.06 -6.74 -32.84
CA ALA A 18 27.85 -5.94 -34.04
C ALA A 18 26.84 -4.82 -33.76
N GLY A 19 27.26 -3.55 -33.93
CA GLY A 19 26.39 -2.38 -33.88
C GLY A 19 26.49 -1.52 -32.61
N LYS A 20 25.73 -0.43 -32.58
CA LYS A 20 25.76 0.61 -31.53
C LYS A 20 25.11 0.20 -30.20
N VAL A 21 24.40 -0.94 -30.15
CA VAL A 21 23.55 -1.33 -29.01
C VAL A 21 24.06 -2.60 -28.34
N ALA A 22 24.47 -2.41 -27.07
CA ALA A 22 24.60 -3.34 -25.94
C ALA A 22 23.53 -4.44 -25.74
N THR A 23 23.66 -5.68 -26.22
CA THR A 23 22.79 -6.79 -25.77
C THR A 23 23.47 -7.54 -24.63
N LEU A 24 23.09 -7.24 -23.39
CA LEU A 24 23.54 -8.00 -22.22
C LEU A 24 22.84 -9.35 -22.20
N GLY A 25 23.52 -10.37 -22.74
CA GLY A 25 23.03 -11.74 -22.83
C GLY A 25 22.97 -12.42 -21.46
N ALA A 26 21.78 -12.44 -20.87
CA ALA A 26 21.37 -13.50 -19.97
C ALA A 26 19.90 -13.77 -20.25
N GLY A 27 19.53 -15.05 -20.47
CA GLY A 27 18.12 -15.45 -20.54
C GLY A 27 17.35 -15.01 -19.28
N LEU A 28 16.02 -15.17 -19.29
CA LEU A 28 15.16 -14.76 -18.19
C LEU A 28 15.64 -15.41 -16.87
N ARG A 29 16.27 -14.64 -15.98
CA ARG A 29 16.74 -15.11 -14.67
C ARG A 29 15.78 -14.66 -13.58
N THR A 30 15.41 -15.59 -12.73
CA THR A 30 14.70 -15.33 -11.47
C THR A 30 15.65 -15.48 -10.29
N TRP A 31 15.44 -14.69 -9.23
CA TRP A 31 16.24 -14.81 -8.01
C TRP A 31 16.11 -16.21 -7.37
N ALA A 32 14.90 -16.77 -7.40
CA ALA A 32 14.59 -18.09 -6.85
C ALA A 32 15.44 -19.23 -7.45
N GLN A 33 15.83 -19.12 -8.72
CA GLN A 33 16.53 -20.21 -9.43
C GLN A 33 18.00 -19.91 -9.74
N HIS A 34 18.39 -18.63 -9.80
CA HIS A 34 19.69 -18.23 -10.34
C HIS A 34 20.52 -17.37 -9.40
N ALA A 35 20.01 -17.03 -8.21
CA ALA A 35 20.78 -16.23 -7.26
C ALA A 35 21.88 -17.06 -6.60
N ALA A 36 23.05 -16.44 -6.43
CA ALA A 36 24.16 -17.06 -5.69
C ALA A 36 23.91 -17.09 -4.17
N VAL A 37 22.98 -16.27 -3.68
CA VAL A 37 22.63 -16.12 -2.25
C VAL A 37 21.12 -15.90 -2.13
N PRO A 38 20.46 -16.41 -1.06
CA PRO A 38 19.05 -16.13 -0.79
C PRO A 38 18.74 -14.62 -0.77
N LEU A 39 17.52 -14.26 -1.19
CA LEU A 39 17.06 -12.88 -1.11
C LEU A 39 16.72 -12.53 0.34
N ALA A 40 17.38 -11.52 0.89
CA ALA A 40 17.07 -10.95 2.18
C ALA A 40 16.27 -9.65 1.99
N VAL A 41 15.02 -9.63 2.46
CA VAL A 41 14.09 -8.47 2.38
C VAL A 41 13.44 -8.15 3.72
N THR A 42 13.75 -8.91 4.76
CA THR A 42 13.21 -8.68 6.11
C THR A 42 13.84 -7.42 6.69
N ARG A 43 13.02 -6.60 7.37
CA ARG A 43 13.47 -5.34 7.95
C ARG A 43 14.64 -5.53 8.92
N ASP A 44 14.60 -6.56 9.75
CA ASP A 44 15.64 -6.85 10.75
C ASP A 44 17.01 -7.14 10.12
N GLU A 45 17.05 -7.63 8.88
CA GLU A 45 18.28 -7.88 8.14
C GLU A 45 18.71 -6.68 7.30
N VAL A 46 17.76 -6.01 6.63
CA VAL A 46 18.03 -4.95 5.65
C VAL A 46 18.28 -3.59 6.33
N GLU A 47 17.56 -3.25 7.39
CA GLU A 47 17.69 -1.95 8.06
C GLU A 47 19.11 -1.72 8.61
N PRO A 48 19.76 -2.65 9.33
CA PRO A 48 21.13 -2.43 9.82
C PRO A 48 22.14 -2.21 8.69
N LEU A 49 22.02 -2.95 7.58
CA LEU A 49 22.88 -2.79 6.40
C LEU A 49 22.66 -1.43 5.75
N PHE A 50 21.41 -1.01 5.59
CA PHE A 50 21.06 0.30 5.06
C PHE A 50 21.69 1.42 5.91
N ARG A 51 21.57 1.36 7.24
CA ARG A 51 22.14 2.36 8.16
C ARG A 51 23.67 2.41 8.05
N ALA A 52 24.34 1.26 8.06
CA ALA A 52 25.80 1.19 7.93
C ALA A 52 26.31 1.75 6.59
N LEU A 53 25.57 1.52 5.50
CA LEU A 53 25.90 2.08 4.19
C LEU A 53 25.65 3.58 4.13
N ALA A 54 24.55 4.07 4.71
CA ALA A 54 24.24 5.49 4.79
C ALA A 54 25.29 6.26 5.60
N GLU A 55 25.72 5.72 6.74
CA GLU A 55 26.80 6.30 7.56
C GLU A 55 28.12 6.39 6.80
N ARG A 56 28.49 5.32 6.08
CA ARG A 56 29.71 5.30 5.27
C ARG A 56 29.66 6.30 4.13
N ALA A 57 28.51 6.43 3.47
CA ALA A 57 28.31 7.42 2.41
C ALA A 57 28.46 8.85 2.94
N ALA A 58 27.88 9.15 4.10
CA ALA A 58 28.01 10.44 4.78
C ALA A 58 29.48 10.78 5.12
N GLN A 59 30.25 9.79 5.58
CA GLN A 59 31.68 9.96 5.88
C GLN A 59 32.56 10.16 4.64
N SER A 60 32.16 9.59 3.49
CA SER A 60 32.95 9.61 2.25
C SER A 60 32.75 10.88 1.43
N GLY A 61 31.91 11.83 1.88
CA GLY A 61 31.58 13.04 1.14
C GLY A 61 30.79 12.81 -0.16
N VAL A 62 30.42 11.55 -0.44
CA VAL A 62 29.50 11.14 -1.52
C VAL A 62 28.07 11.33 -1.03
N CYS A 63 27.79 12.48 -0.41
CA CYS A 63 26.43 12.89 -0.15
C CYS A 63 25.84 13.27 -1.50
N GLY A 64 25.13 12.34 -2.14
CA GLY A 64 24.17 12.70 -3.18
C GLY A 64 23.31 13.85 -2.65
N GLU A 65 23.00 14.82 -3.52
CA GLU A 65 22.30 16.06 -3.19
C GLU A 65 21.23 15.86 -2.11
N GLY A 66 21.51 16.38 -0.91
CA GLY A 66 20.56 16.54 0.20
C GLY A 66 20.14 15.24 0.88
N THR A 67 20.29 15.20 2.21
CA THR A 67 19.33 14.46 3.04
C THR A 67 17.94 14.93 2.63
N MET A 68 17.23 14.13 1.83
CA MET A 68 15.85 14.43 1.48
C MET A 68 15.10 14.63 2.80
N PRO A 69 14.44 15.79 3.00
CA PRO A 69 13.71 16.03 4.23
C PRO A 69 12.73 14.88 4.43
N SER A 70 12.77 14.26 5.61
CA SER A 70 11.79 13.23 5.95
C SER A 70 10.40 13.82 5.75
N PRO A 71 9.50 13.13 5.02
CA PRO A 71 8.15 13.63 4.83
C PRO A 71 7.50 13.86 6.20
N GLU A 72 6.72 14.93 6.32
CA GLU A 72 5.88 15.11 7.50
C GLU A 72 4.85 13.97 7.53
N LEU A 73 4.72 13.32 8.68
CA LEU A 73 3.82 12.18 8.85
C LEU A 73 2.62 12.55 9.72
N THR A 74 1.47 12.00 9.39
CA THR A 74 0.24 12.10 10.19
C THR A 74 -0.32 10.72 10.53
N HIS A 75 -0.90 10.59 11.71
CA HIS A 75 -1.64 9.39 12.14
C HIS A 75 -3.16 9.54 11.95
N ASP A 76 -3.62 10.69 11.47
CA ASP A 76 -5.02 10.85 11.12
C ASP A 76 -5.28 10.21 9.75
N ALA A 77 -6.11 9.17 9.73
CA ALA A 77 -6.54 8.53 8.49
C ALA A 77 -7.53 9.39 7.67
N ASP A 78 -8.11 10.46 8.24
CA ASP A 78 -9.25 11.18 7.67
C ASP A 78 -10.38 10.24 7.19
N LEU A 79 -10.58 9.13 7.93
CA LEU A 79 -11.51 8.09 7.49
C LEU A 79 -12.94 8.67 7.38
N HIS A 80 -13.54 8.52 6.20
CA HIS A 80 -14.92 8.88 5.91
C HIS A 80 -15.53 7.90 4.90
N LEU A 81 -16.85 7.99 4.69
CA LEU A 81 -17.48 7.29 3.58
C LEU A 81 -17.81 8.26 2.46
N GLU A 82 -17.81 7.76 1.24
CA GLU A 82 -18.34 8.45 0.07
C GLU A 82 -19.44 7.60 -0.57
N THR A 83 -20.56 8.21 -0.90
CA THR A 83 -21.62 7.52 -1.67
C THR A 83 -21.25 7.44 -3.14
N VAL A 84 -21.92 6.57 -3.91
CA VAL A 84 -21.79 6.53 -5.37
C VAL A 84 -22.07 7.88 -6.07
N CYS A 85 -22.81 8.78 -5.43
CA CYS A 85 -23.09 10.13 -5.93
C CYS A 85 -22.02 11.16 -5.54
N GLY A 86 -20.91 10.75 -4.91
CA GLY A 86 -19.85 11.64 -4.44
C GLY A 86 -20.17 12.40 -3.15
N LYS A 87 -21.20 11.99 -2.40
CA LYS A 87 -21.52 12.65 -1.11
C LYS A 87 -20.69 12.05 0.01
N THR A 88 -20.00 12.91 0.75
CA THR A 88 -19.25 12.53 1.95
C THR A 88 -20.18 12.28 3.15
N ILE A 89 -19.99 11.16 3.83
CA ILE A 89 -20.61 10.82 5.12
C ILE A 89 -19.50 10.78 6.17
N ARG A 90 -19.58 11.69 7.15
CA ARG A 90 -18.61 11.76 8.25
C ARG A 90 -18.99 10.79 9.38
N LYS A 91 -17.97 10.38 10.13
CA LYS A 91 -18.13 9.56 11.35
C LYS A 91 -19.02 10.32 12.33
N ILE A 92 -20.01 9.64 12.89
CA ILE A 92 -20.81 10.16 14.02
C ILE A 92 -20.15 9.86 15.37
N ARG A 93 -19.30 8.82 15.42
CA ARG A 93 -18.55 8.41 16.61
C ARG A 93 -17.27 7.68 16.20
N LYS A 94 -16.21 7.85 16.98
CA LYS A 94 -14.99 7.03 16.96
C LYS A 94 -14.55 6.74 18.39
N GLN A 95 -14.41 5.47 18.76
CA GLN A 95 -13.89 5.07 20.07
C GLN A 95 -13.21 3.70 19.96
N ASP A 96 -12.03 3.52 20.57
CA ASP A 96 -11.34 2.22 20.67
C ASP A 96 -11.18 1.48 19.32
N GLY A 97 -10.83 2.22 18.26
CA GLY A 97 -10.69 1.68 16.91
C GLY A 97 -12.02 1.42 16.18
N ILE A 98 -13.16 1.66 16.81
CA ILE A 98 -14.49 1.48 16.22
C ILE A 98 -14.99 2.82 15.69
N ALA A 99 -15.29 2.88 14.39
CA ALA A 99 -15.87 4.04 13.73
C ALA A 99 -17.31 3.77 13.29
N SER A 100 -18.24 4.68 13.62
CA SER A 100 -19.66 4.55 13.26
C SER A 100 -20.09 5.66 12.32
N PHE A 101 -20.94 5.30 11.36
CA PHE A 101 -21.45 6.17 10.30
C PHE A 101 -22.96 6.00 10.16
N MET A 102 -23.67 7.12 10.04
CA MET A 102 -25.10 7.10 9.73
C MET A 102 -25.28 7.11 8.21
N LEU A 103 -25.97 6.10 7.67
CA LEU A 103 -26.21 5.99 6.23
C LEU A 103 -27.55 6.64 5.85
N PRO A 104 -27.57 7.46 4.78
CA PRO A 104 -28.83 7.92 4.19
C PRO A 104 -29.67 6.74 3.67
N VAL A 105 -30.97 6.99 3.62
CA VAL A 105 -31.96 6.07 3.05
C VAL A 105 -31.62 5.76 1.58
N GLY A 106 -31.75 4.51 1.18
CA GLY A 106 -31.50 4.06 -0.21
C GLY A 106 -30.03 3.82 -0.57
N VAL A 107 -29.07 4.08 0.32
CA VAL A 107 -27.65 3.81 0.05
C VAL A 107 -27.35 2.32 0.18
N THR A 108 -27.03 1.66 -0.92
CA THR A 108 -26.67 0.23 -0.97
C THR A 108 -25.17 -0.01 -1.13
N GLN A 109 -24.41 1.03 -1.45
CA GLN A 109 -22.98 0.97 -1.67
C GLN A 109 -22.31 2.26 -1.23
N VAL A 110 -21.16 2.13 -0.57
CA VAL A 110 -20.31 3.24 -0.15
C VAL A 110 -18.86 2.92 -0.46
N ARG A 111 -18.01 3.93 -0.49
CA ARG A 111 -16.56 3.77 -0.50
C ARG A 111 -15.99 4.22 0.84
N LEU A 112 -15.13 3.40 1.44
CA LEU A 112 -14.30 3.73 2.57
C LEU A 112 -13.11 4.52 2.06
N VAL A 113 -13.05 5.80 2.42
CA VAL A 113 -12.02 6.73 1.98
C VAL A 113 -11.13 7.07 3.16
N SER A 114 -9.82 6.92 2.99
CA SER A 114 -8.83 7.32 3.97
C SER A 114 -7.55 7.80 3.29
N ARG A 115 -6.70 8.50 4.03
CA ARG A 115 -5.28 8.61 3.68
C ARG A 115 -4.69 7.21 3.52
N ALA A 116 -3.76 7.07 2.59
CA ALA A 116 -3.03 5.85 2.35
C ALA A 116 -1.58 6.18 2.00
N SER A 117 -0.66 5.33 2.42
CA SER A 117 0.76 5.48 2.11
C SER A 117 1.40 4.11 2.00
N ARG A 118 2.54 4.03 1.32
CA ARG A 118 3.32 2.78 1.30
C ARG A 118 4.19 2.72 2.54
N PRO A 119 4.29 1.57 3.22
CA PRO A 119 5.22 1.40 4.34
C PRO A 119 6.65 1.82 3.99
N CYS A 120 7.12 1.53 2.77
CA CYS A 120 8.44 1.96 2.30
C CYS A 120 8.64 3.49 2.22
N ASP A 121 7.57 4.28 2.10
CA ASP A 121 7.64 5.74 2.05
C ASP A 121 7.61 6.38 3.45
N VAL A 122 6.98 5.71 4.43
CA VAL A 122 6.79 6.25 5.79
C VAL A 122 7.80 5.71 6.80
N GLU A 123 8.22 4.46 6.67
CA GLU A 123 9.23 3.83 7.54
C GLU A 123 10.64 3.95 6.94
N GLY A 124 10.76 3.79 5.62
CA GLY A 124 12.01 3.94 4.88
C GLY A 124 12.24 2.88 3.80
N PRO A 125 13.27 3.06 2.95
CA PRO A 125 13.53 2.20 1.79
C PRO A 125 14.00 0.78 2.13
N PHE A 126 14.24 0.49 3.40
CA PHE A 126 14.59 -0.84 3.92
C PHE A 126 13.34 -1.69 4.25
N VAL A 127 12.13 -1.17 4.03
CA VAL A 127 10.88 -1.92 4.14
C VAL A 127 10.43 -2.36 2.74
N ASP A 128 10.30 -3.67 2.54
CA ASP A 128 9.85 -4.25 1.27
C ASP A 128 8.32 -4.46 1.22
N ASP A 129 7.55 -3.49 1.71
CA ASP A 129 6.11 -3.41 1.47
C ASP A 129 5.79 -2.14 0.68
N ARG A 130 5.41 -2.36 -0.58
CA ARG A 130 5.10 -1.32 -1.56
C ARG A 130 3.60 -1.15 -1.79
N ARG A 131 2.76 -1.84 -1.03
CA ARG A 131 1.30 -1.71 -1.11
C ARG A 131 0.91 -0.32 -0.62
N MET A 132 -0.03 0.34 -1.31
CA MET A 132 -0.70 1.52 -0.77
C MET A 132 -1.63 1.07 0.35
N LEU A 133 -1.35 1.40 1.60
CA LEU A 133 -2.12 0.94 2.76
C LEU A 133 -2.87 2.12 3.40
N GLY A 134 -4.21 2.03 3.42
CA GLY A 134 -5.09 2.98 4.08
C GLY A 134 -5.33 2.60 5.53
N VAL A 135 -6.42 1.87 5.78
CA VAL A 135 -6.79 1.32 7.09
C VAL A 135 -6.96 -0.20 7.02
N LEU A 136 -6.55 -0.90 8.08
CA LEU A 136 -6.77 -2.34 8.25
C LEU A 136 -8.13 -2.56 8.91
N ILE A 137 -9.05 -3.14 8.16
CA ILE A 137 -10.42 -3.38 8.60
C ILE A 137 -10.56 -4.80 9.13
N GLY A 138 -11.08 -4.93 10.35
CA GLY A 138 -11.55 -6.18 10.92
C GLY A 138 -13.05 -6.36 10.67
N ASP A 139 -13.85 -6.33 11.73
CA ASP A 139 -15.29 -6.53 11.65
C ASP A 139 -16.02 -5.31 11.07
N VAL A 140 -17.02 -5.58 10.22
CA VAL A 140 -17.94 -4.58 9.68
C VAL A 140 -19.36 -4.98 10.06
N MET A 141 -20.07 -4.13 10.78
CA MET A 141 -21.40 -4.41 11.31
C MET A 141 -22.41 -3.37 10.82
N MET A 142 -23.61 -3.82 10.47
CA MET A 142 -24.74 -2.97 10.09
C MET A 142 -25.87 -3.12 11.10
N GLN A 143 -26.38 -2.00 11.59
CA GLN A 143 -27.59 -1.95 12.41
C GLN A 143 -28.69 -1.20 11.64
N GLU A 144 -29.88 -1.81 11.50
CA GLU A 144 -31.03 -1.20 10.80
C GLU A 144 -32.22 -1.09 11.76
N GLY A 145 -32.55 0.14 12.18
CA GLY A 145 -33.59 0.39 13.17
C GLY A 145 -33.35 -0.39 14.47
N ASN A 146 -34.35 -1.17 14.89
CA ASN A 146 -34.32 -2.01 16.09
C ASN A 146 -33.92 -3.48 15.79
N LEU A 147 -33.49 -3.78 14.57
CA LEU A 147 -33.00 -5.12 14.24
C LEU A 147 -31.64 -5.39 14.89
N PRO A 148 -31.33 -6.66 15.20
CA PRO A 148 -30.00 -7.03 15.67
C PRO A 148 -28.93 -6.64 14.63
N ALA A 149 -27.77 -6.21 15.11
CA ALA A 149 -26.65 -5.87 14.24
C ALA A 149 -26.19 -7.11 13.46
N ARG A 150 -25.99 -6.95 12.14
CA ARG A 150 -25.56 -8.01 11.24
C ARG A 150 -24.14 -7.76 10.75
N SER A 151 -23.33 -8.81 10.69
CA SER A 151 -22.00 -8.70 10.08
C SER A 151 -22.12 -8.56 8.57
N ILE A 152 -21.39 -7.60 8.00
CA ILE A 152 -21.14 -7.50 6.57
C ILE A 152 -19.86 -8.29 6.31
N THR A 153 -20.04 -9.56 5.97
CA THR A 153 -18.92 -10.39 5.52
C THR A 153 -18.56 -9.97 4.11
N GLN A 154 -17.34 -9.49 3.92
CA GLN A 154 -16.78 -9.31 2.60
C GLN A 154 -16.58 -10.69 1.96
N PRO A 155 -16.95 -10.91 0.69
CA PRO A 155 -16.81 -12.22 0.07
C PRO A 155 -15.38 -12.75 0.14
N THR A 156 -15.27 -13.99 0.60
CA THR A 156 -14.00 -14.66 0.88
C THR A 156 -13.27 -15.08 -0.41
N GLN A 157 -13.92 -15.07 -1.57
CA GLN A 157 -13.39 -15.61 -2.81
C GLN A 157 -13.01 -14.54 -3.84
N ASN A 158 -11.71 -14.50 -4.16
CA ASN A 158 -11.05 -14.23 -5.46
C ASN A 158 -11.57 -13.15 -6.42
N SER A 159 -12.53 -12.33 -6.02
CA SER A 159 -12.90 -11.11 -6.70
C SER A 159 -11.96 -10.02 -6.20
N ALA A 160 -11.27 -9.35 -7.12
CA ALA A 160 -10.56 -8.13 -6.80
C ALA A 160 -11.61 -7.08 -6.43
N TRP A 161 -11.93 -6.94 -5.14
CA TRP A 161 -12.82 -5.88 -4.67
C TRP A 161 -12.07 -4.56 -4.85
N PRO A 162 -12.64 -3.59 -5.60
CA PRO A 162 -11.95 -2.33 -5.85
C PRO A 162 -11.53 -1.67 -4.54
N GLY A 163 -10.24 -1.44 -4.40
CA GLY A 163 -9.61 -0.80 -3.25
C GLY A 163 -9.37 -1.67 -2.01
N TRP A 164 -9.43 -3.00 -2.13
CA TRP A 164 -9.08 -3.94 -1.07
C TRP A 164 -7.85 -4.78 -1.43
N HIS A 165 -6.98 -4.97 -0.46
CA HIS A 165 -5.88 -5.93 -0.54
C HIS A 165 -6.33 -7.35 -0.21
N ALA A 166 -5.43 -8.31 -0.47
CA ALA A 166 -5.59 -9.69 -0.03
C ALA A 166 -5.80 -9.77 1.49
N PRO A 167 -6.56 -10.77 1.99
CA PRO A 167 -6.79 -10.93 3.41
C PRO A 167 -5.50 -11.29 4.15
N GLU A 168 -5.32 -10.67 5.30
CA GLU A 168 -4.28 -11.00 6.27
C GLU A 168 -4.64 -12.32 6.99
N PRO A 169 -3.67 -13.00 7.64
CA PRO A 169 -3.91 -14.30 8.29
C PRO A 169 -5.01 -14.31 9.36
N ASN A 170 -5.30 -13.15 9.96
CA ASN A 170 -6.37 -12.97 10.94
C ASN A 170 -7.76 -12.70 10.31
N GLY A 171 -7.86 -12.71 8.97
CA GLY A 171 -9.07 -12.42 8.21
C GLY A 171 -9.33 -10.94 7.95
N ALA A 172 -8.53 -10.04 8.53
CA ALA A 172 -8.63 -8.61 8.28
C ALA A 172 -8.13 -8.24 6.88
N ARG A 173 -8.54 -7.08 6.36
CA ARG A 173 -8.13 -6.61 5.02
C ARG A 173 -7.71 -5.16 5.07
N TRP A 174 -6.55 -4.89 4.48
CA TRP A 174 -6.14 -3.52 4.21
C TRP A 174 -6.96 -2.93 3.07
N THR A 175 -7.33 -1.67 3.22
CA THR A 175 -7.81 -0.83 2.13
C THR A 175 -6.62 -0.16 1.43
N ASP A 176 -6.79 0.27 0.18
CA ASP A 176 -5.80 1.07 -0.55
C ASP A 176 -5.98 2.60 -0.39
N GLY A 177 -6.96 3.00 0.43
CA GLY A 177 -7.40 4.39 0.60
C GLY A 177 -8.75 4.69 -0.06
N TYR A 178 -9.27 3.82 -0.93
CA TYR A 178 -10.54 4.06 -1.63
C TYR A 178 -11.34 2.78 -1.90
N ALA A 179 -11.75 2.12 -0.83
CA ALA A 179 -12.26 0.75 -0.87
C ALA A 179 -13.78 0.65 -0.98
N LEU A 180 -14.28 -0.16 -1.92
CA LEU A 180 -15.71 -0.35 -2.17
C LEU A 180 -16.35 -1.26 -1.11
N LEU A 181 -17.44 -0.82 -0.48
CA LEU A 181 -18.18 -1.60 0.49
C LEU A 181 -19.66 -1.64 0.14
N GLU A 182 -20.17 -2.85 -0.06
CA GLU A 182 -21.60 -3.08 -0.19
C GLU A 182 -22.27 -3.03 1.18
N VAL A 183 -23.35 -2.27 1.24
CA VAL A 183 -24.17 -2.07 2.44
C VAL A 183 -25.61 -2.43 2.09
N PRO A 184 -25.96 -3.72 1.96
CA PRO A 184 -27.30 -4.12 1.60
C PRO A 184 -28.29 -3.64 2.67
N SER A 185 -29.53 -3.37 2.28
CA SER A 185 -30.60 -3.00 3.21
C SER A 185 -31.70 -4.04 3.19
N THR A 186 -32.20 -4.40 4.37
CA THR A 186 -33.41 -5.23 4.52
C THR A 186 -34.64 -4.37 4.83
N LEU A 187 -34.44 -3.17 5.37
CA LEU A 187 -35.50 -2.21 5.68
C LEU A 187 -35.27 -0.88 4.90
N PRO A 188 -35.98 -0.67 3.76
CA PRO A 188 -35.71 0.43 2.85
C PRO A 188 -35.79 1.84 3.44
N HIS A 189 -36.44 2.02 4.60
CA HIS A 189 -36.67 3.32 5.24
C HIS A 189 -36.19 3.39 6.69
N ALA A 190 -35.50 2.36 7.18
CA ALA A 190 -34.96 2.38 8.53
C ALA A 190 -33.72 3.28 8.62
N LEU A 191 -33.50 3.86 9.80
CA LEU A 191 -32.22 4.46 10.13
C LEU A 191 -31.14 3.38 10.18
N ARG A 192 -30.02 3.61 9.51
CA ARG A 192 -28.95 2.62 9.35
C ARG A 192 -27.63 3.16 9.87
N VAL A 193 -26.98 2.36 10.72
CA VAL A 193 -25.66 2.66 11.26
C VAL A 193 -24.68 1.59 10.81
N LEU A 194 -23.68 2.01 10.05
CA LEU A 194 -22.53 1.18 9.70
C LEU A 194 -21.45 1.38 10.76
N THR A 195 -20.95 0.30 11.31
CA THR A 195 -19.86 0.29 12.27
C THR A 195 -18.69 -0.51 11.71
N VAL A 196 -17.50 0.08 11.72
CA VAL A 196 -16.28 -0.49 11.15
C VAL A 196 -15.22 -0.56 12.24
N LYS A 197 -14.64 -1.73 12.46
CA LYS A 197 -13.53 -1.95 13.38
C LYS A 197 -12.20 -1.80 12.65
N ILE A 198 -11.42 -0.83 13.08
CA ILE A 198 -10.10 -0.49 12.55
C ILE A 198 -9.06 -1.12 13.47
N LEU A 199 -8.27 -2.04 12.92
CA LEU A 199 -7.23 -2.75 13.66
C LEU A 199 -5.87 -2.04 13.58
N SER A 200 -5.60 -1.36 12.48
CA SER A 200 -4.38 -0.58 12.27
C SER A 200 -4.64 0.55 11.26
N ALA A 201 -3.88 1.64 11.40
CA ALA A 201 -3.96 2.82 10.55
C ALA A 201 -2.67 3.63 10.65
N GLY A 202 -2.15 4.06 9.49
CA GLY A 202 -1.00 4.96 9.39
C GLY A 202 0.31 4.39 9.91
N PRO A 203 1.37 5.22 9.99
CA PRO A 203 1.40 6.65 9.61
C PRO A 203 1.20 6.89 8.11
N TYR A 204 0.85 8.12 7.75
CA TYR A 204 0.65 8.56 6.36
C TYR A 204 1.53 9.77 6.05
N VAL A 205 2.03 9.86 4.83
CA VAL A 205 2.70 11.06 4.32
C VAL A 205 1.67 12.20 4.24
N CYS A 206 1.99 13.35 4.83
CA CYS A 206 1.23 14.57 4.62
C CYS A 206 1.41 15.00 3.16
N GLU A 207 0.34 14.90 2.36
CA GLU A 207 0.33 15.56 1.06
C GLU A 207 0.29 17.08 1.28
N ASP A 208 1.38 17.77 0.94
CA ASP A 208 1.29 19.18 0.59
C ASP A 208 0.27 19.28 -0.55
N LYS A 209 -0.80 20.05 -0.36
CA LYS A 209 -1.99 20.15 -1.25
C LYS A 209 -1.70 20.71 -2.66
N SER A 210 -0.62 20.33 -3.32
CA SER A 210 -0.15 20.93 -4.58
C SER A 210 0.05 19.95 -5.74
N VAL A 211 -0.57 18.76 -5.73
CA VAL A 211 -0.59 17.92 -6.94
C VAL A 211 -2.02 17.49 -7.29
N PRO A 212 -2.63 18.04 -8.36
CA PRO A 212 -3.91 17.54 -8.86
C PRO A 212 -3.70 16.13 -9.42
N GLN A 213 -4.40 15.14 -8.86
CA GLN A 213 -4.50 13.81 -9.45
C GLN A 213 -5.14 13.91 -10.84
N TYR A 214 -4.37 13.65 -11.89
CA TYR A 214 -4.91 13.37 -13.21
C TYR A 214 -5.67 12.05 -13.13
N ARG A 215 -7.00 12.14 -13.07
CA ARG A 215 -7.89 11.01 -13.34
C ARG A 215 -7.75 10.65 -14.81
N VAL A 216 -7.18 9.48 -15.09
CA VAL A 216 -7.32 8.84 -16.39
C VAL A 216 -8.77 8.35 -16.46
N ASN A 217 -9.57 9.00 -17.30
CA ASN A 217 -10.87 8.48 -17.70
C ASN A 217 -10.61 7.35 -18.71
N ASP A 218 -11.07 6.14 -18.39
CA ASP A 218 -11.43 5.15 -19.41
C ASP A 218 -12.86 5.40 -19.89
#